data_AF-A0A843EXC0-F1
#
_entry.id   AF-A0A843EXC0-F1
#
_cell.length_a   1.000
_cell.length_b   1.000
_cell.length_c   1.000
_cell.angle_alpha   90.00
_cell.angle_beta   90.00
_cell.angle_gamma   90.00
#
_symmetry.space_group_name_H-M   'P 1'
#
loop_
_entity.id
_entity.type
_entity.pdbx_description
1 polymer ?
#
loop_
_entity_poly.entity_id
_entity_poly.type
_entity_poly.pdbx_seq_one_letter_code
_entity_poly.pdbx_strand_id
1 'polypeptide(L)'
;MKDKSPQKKIRTSLSLDAFSDFLREHKSTIKEGLIALLICAVGDLIAGIILGKMTFFLETFPGLLVIIPGAIGMRGNIFSSFASRLSTNLHIGLVSPQFEFSEQLNYNIFASFVLTLVLSIFLGIVAK
;
A
#
# COMPACT_ATOMS: atom_id res chain seq x y z
N MET A 1 6.75 -18.60 -62.56
CA MET A 1 7.67 -19.57 -61.92
C MET A 1 8.57 -18.80 -60.97
N LYS A 2 8.40 -19.00 -59.66
CA LYS A 2 9.34 -18.75 -58.54
C LYS A 2 10.02 -17.37 -58.46
N ASP A 3 9.77 -16.56 -57.42
CA ASP A 3 10.49 -16.57 -56.11
C ASP A 3 10.88 -15.08 -55.92
N LYS A 4 10.84 -14.37 -54.79
CA LYS A 4 10.61 -14.67 -53.38
C LYS A 4 10.41 -13.30 -52.72
N SER A 5 9.29 -13.09 -52.06
CA SER A 5 9.14 -12.02 -51.08
C SER A 5 9.62 -12.54 -49.73
N PRO A 6 10.71 -12.02 -49.12
CA PRO A 6 11.09 -12.37 -47.77
C PRO A 6 10.44 -11.38 -46.78
N GLN A 7 9.12 -11.22 -46.84
CA GLN A 7 8.36 -10.47 -45.84
C GLN A 7 7.88 -11.41 -44.74
N LYS A 8 8.83 -11.99 -43.99
CA LYS A 8 8.50 -12.74 -42.76
C LYS A 8 9.70 -12.85 -41.82
N LYS A 9 10.31 -11.72 -41.47
CA LYS A 9 11.30 -11.63 -40.38
C LYS A 9 10.97 -10.50 -39.42
N ILE A 10 9.70 -10.39 -39.06
CA ILE A 10 9.17 -9.41 -38.11
C ILE A 10 8.30 -10.23 -37.15
N ARG A 11 8.46 -10.00 -35.83
CA ARG A 11 7.66 -10.53 -34.69
C ARG A 11 8.32 -11.53 -33.74
N THR A 12 9.60 -11.35 -33.35
CA THR A 12 10.05 -12.02 -32.11
C THR A 12 11.12 -11.28 -31.29
N SER A 13 11.88 -10.35 -31.87
CA SER A 13 12.77 -9.48 -31.08
C SER A 13 12.04 -8.35 -30.35
N LEU A 14 10.75 -8.16 -30.60
CA LEU A 14 9.98 -6.98 -30.19
C LEU A 14 9.57 -6.97 -28.69
N SER A 15 9.84 -8.00 -27.91
CA SER A 15 9.38 -8.06 -26.51
C SER A 15 10.41 -7.56 -25.51
N LEU A 16 11.70 -7.84 -25.73
CA LEU A 16 12.76 -7.41 -24.81
C LEU A 16 13.17 -5.96 -25.06
N ASP A 17 13.25 -5.57 -26.33
CA ASP A 17 13.52 -4.17 -26.70
C ASP A 17 12.36 -3.26 -26.28
N ALA A 18 11.09 -3.67 -26.51
CA ALA A 18 9.94 -2.88 -26.06
C ALA A 18 9.81 -2.79 -24.53
N PHE A 19 10.19 -3.85 -23.79
CA PHE A 19 10.22 -3.81 -22.33
C PHE A 19 11.36 -2.92 -21.82
N SER A 20 12.54 -2.99 -22.43
CA SER A 20 13.67 -2.11 -22.12
C SER A 20 13.33 -0.65 -22.42
N ASP A 21 12.67 -0.37 -23.55
CA ASP A 21 12.22 0.97 -23.92
C ASP A 21 11.17 1.47 -22.94
N PHE A 22 10.21 0.64 -22.53
CA PHE A 22 9.24 0.98 -21.48
C PHE A 22 9.90 1.29 -20.12
N LEU A 23 10.86 0.46 -19.68
CA LEU A 23 11.61 0.71 -18.45
C LEU A 23 12.44 2.00 -18.53
N ARG A 24 12.97 2.31 -19.72
CA ARG A 24 13.76 3.52 -19.97
C ARG A 24 12.88 4.76 -19.99
N GLU A 25 11.69 4.67 -20.57
CA GLU A 25 10.67 5.71 -20.63
C GLU A 25 10.13 6.04 -19.23
N HIS A 26 9.86 5.03 -18.40
CA HIS A 26 9.32 5.20 -17.05
C HIS A 26 10.37 5.16 -15.93
N LYS A 27 11.66 5.30 -16.27
CA LYS A 27 12.77 5.16 -15.32
C LYS A 27 12.61 6.05 -14.07
N SER A 28 12.10 7.27 -14.19
CA SER A 28 11.88 8.18 -13.04
C SER A 28 10.81 7.63 -12.10
N THR A 29 9.64 7.29 -12.65
CA THR A 29 8.52 6.73 -11.88
C THR A 29 8.89 5.42 -11.20
N ILE A 30 9.62 4.54 -11.89
CA ILE A 30 10.12 3.28 -11.31
C ILE A 30 11.09 3.58 -10.17
N LYS A 31 12.01 4.52 -10.34
CA LYS A 31 12.96 4.91 -9.29
C LYS A 31 12.23 5.48 -8.07
N GLU A 32 11.25 6.36 -8.26
CA GLU A 32 10.44 6.95 -7.19
C GLU A 32 9.64 5.89 -6.44
N GLY A 33 8.96 4.99 -7.18
CA GLY A 33 8.21 3.88 -6.60
C GLY A 33 9.12 2.92 -5.82
N LEU A 34 10.31 2.61 -6.35
CA LEU A 34 11.27 1.74 -5.69
C LEU A 34 11.82 2.36 -4.40
N ILE A 35 12.06 3.68 -4.37
CA ILE A 35 12.44 4.40 -3.15
C ILE A 35 11.33 4.29 -2.10
N ALA A 36 10.07 4.55 -2.47
CA ALA A 36 8.93 4.41 -1.56
C ALA A 36 8.80 2.97 -1.04
N LEU A 37 8.99 1.97 -1.91
CA LEU A 37 8.94 0.55 -1.55
C LEU A 37 10.07 0.17 -0.59
N LEU A 38 11.28 0.70 -0.78
CA LEU A 38 12.39 0.50 0.15
C LEU A 38 12.10 1.06 1.53
N ILE A 39 11.52 2.27 1.61
CA ILE A 39 11.14 2.87 2.88
C ILE A 39 10.08 2.00 3.59
N CYS A 40 9.08 1.52 2.85
CA CYS A 40 8.07 0.57 3.37
C CYS A 40 8.74 -0.71 3.90
N ALA A 41 9.58 -1.34 3.08
CA ALA A 41 10.25 -2.59 3.42
C ALA A 41 11.14 -2.47 4.67
N VAL A 42 11.82 -1.32 4.87
CA VAL A 42 12.59 -1.06 6.10
C VAL A 42 11.66 -0.97 7.31
N GLY A 43 10.53 -0.26 7.19
CA GLY A 43 9.53 -0.18 8.26
C GLY A 43 8.93 -1.55 8.61
N ASP A 44 8.57 -2.33 7.60
CA ASP A 44 8.04 -3.69 7.75
C ASP A 44 9.06 -4.63 8.39
N LEU A 45 10.34 -4.50 8.02
CA LEU A 45 11.43 -5.26 8.64
C LEU A 45 11.57 -4.92 10.12
N ILE A 46 11.54 -3.64 10.49
CA ILE A 46 11.60 -3.20 11.89
C ILE A 46 10.41 -3.76 12.67
N ALA A 47 9.20 -3.68 12.10
CA ALA A 47 8.00 -4.24 12.71
C ALA A 47 8.10 -5.76 12.90
N GLY A 48 8.61 -6.48 11.89
CA GLY A 48 8.86 -7.92 11.95
C GLY A 48 9.89 -8.32 13.00
N ILE A 49 10.98 -7.56 13.15
CA ILE A 49 11.99 -7.78 14.19
C ILE A 49 11.37 -7.58 15.58
N ILE A 50 10.62 -6.49 15.79
CA ILE A 50 9.95 -6.22 17.06
C ILE A 50 8.98 -7.36 17.40
N LEU A 51 8.19 -7.80 16.42
CA LEU A 51 7.27 -8.92 16.59
C LEU A 51 8.00 -10.22 16.93
N GLY A 52 9.12 -10.49 16.26
CA GLY A 52 9.98 -11.64 16.53
C GLY A 52 10.59 -11.64 17.92
N LYS A 53 10.77 -10.46 18.56
CA LYS A 53 11.22 -10.38 19.96
C LYS A 53 10.10 -10.62 20.97
N MET A 54 8.83 -10.56 20.55
CA MET A 54 7.66 -10.82 21.40
C MET A 54 7.28 -12.31 21.43
N THR A 55 8.27 -13.22 21.37
CA THR A 55 8.06 -14.68 21.35
C THR A 55 7.18 -15.18 22.48
N PHE A 56 7.36 -14.66 23.70
CA PHE A 56 6.53 -15.04 24.86
C PHE A 56 5.03 -14.83 24.62
N PHE A 57 4.64 -13.71 24.00
CA PHE A 57 3.23 -13.43 23.69
C PHE A 57 2.72 -14.29 22.53
N LEU A 58 3.57 -14.59 21.55
CA LEU A 58 3.22 -15.42 20.40
C LEU A 58 3.07 -16.91 20.79
N GLU A 59 3.86 -17.41 21.73
CA GLU A 59 3.71 -18.76 22.28
C GLU A 59 2.47 -18.88 23.18
N THR A 60 2.18 -17.85 23.96
CA THR A 60 0.99 -17.83 24.83
C THR A 60 -0.30 -17.69 24.01
N PHE A 61 -0.26 -16.96 22.89
CA PHE A 61 -1.40 -16.70 22.01
C PHE A 61 -1.05 -16.94 20.54
N PRO A 62 -1.01 -18.21 20.08
CA PRO A 62 -0.65 -18.53 18.69
C PRO A 62 -1.61 -17.93 17.66
N GLY A 63 -2.87 -17.67 18.04
CA GLY A 63 -3.86 -16.98 17.20
C GLY A 63 -3.43 -15.57 16.78
N LEU A 64 -2.52 -14.94 17.52
CA LEU A 64 -2.00 -13.60 17.21
C LEU A 64 -1.27 -13.58 15.85
N LEU A 65 -0.59 -14.67 15.47
CA LEU A 65 0.09 -14.78 14.17
C LEU A 65 -0.86 -14.72 12.97
N VAL A 66 -2.10 -15.20 13.14
CA VAL A 66 -3.15 -15.16 12.09
C VAL A 66 -3.79 -13.78 12.01
N ILE A 67 -3.92 -13.12 13.16
CA ILE A 67 -4.70 -11.89 13.34
C ILE A 67 -3.87 -10.66 13.01
N ILE A 68 -2.56 -10.68 13.28
CA ILE A 68 -1.66 -9.56 13.00
C ILE A 68 -1.71 -9.15 11.51
N PRO A 69 -1.54 -10.06 10.53
CA PRO A 69 -1.63 -9.70 9.12
C PRO A 69 -3.00 -9.10 8.75
N GLY A 70 -4.09 -9.69 9.25
CA GLY A 70 -5.44 -9.18 9.03
C GLY A 70 -5.65 -7.78 9.62
N ALA A 71 -5.20 -7.56 10.86
CA ALA A 71 -5.28 -6.27 11.55
C ALA A 71 -4.47 -5.19 10.83
N ILE A 72 -3.25 -5.52 10.37
CA ILE A 72 -2.39 -4.60 9.60
C ILE A 72 -3.06 -4.24 8.27
N GLY A 73 -3.57 -5.23 7.52
CA GLY A 73 -4.26 -5.00 6.25
C GLY A 73 -5.50 -4.10 6.40
N MET A 74 -6.30 -4.35 7.44
CA MET A 74 -7.50 -3.54 7.67
C MET A 74 -7.16 -2.10 8.10
N ARG A 75 -6.08 -1.88 8.88
CA ARG A 75 -5.57 -0.52 9.12
C ARG A 75 -5.17 0.18 7.82
N GLY A 76 -4.49 -0.54 6.91
CA GLY A 76 -4.14 -0.03 5.58
C GLY A 76 -5.37 0.48 4.81
N ASN A 77 -6.48 -0.26 4.82
CA ASN A 77 -7.72 0.13 4.14
C ASN A 77 -8.39 1.37 4.76
N ILE A 78 -8.35 1.49 6.10
CA ILE A 78 -8.92 2.65 6.81
C ILE A 78 -8.11 3.90 6.47
N PHE A 79 -6.80 3.85 6.63
CA PHE A 79 -5.94 5.01 6.44
C PHE A 79 -5.79 5.40 4.97
N SER A 80 -5.83 4.46 4.02
CA SER A 80 -5.82 4.77 2.58
C SER A 80 -7.09 5.49 2.14
N SER A 81 -8.25 5.04 2.63
CA SER A 81 -9.54 5.69 2.37
C SER A 81 -9.59 7.08 3.01
N PHE A 82 -9.09 7.23 4.24
CA PHE A 82 -8.94 8.52 4.90
C PHE A 82 -8.03 9.46 4.11
N ALA A 83 -6.85 8.99 3.68
CA ALA A 83 -5.89 9.78 2.92
C ALA A 83 -6.45 10.23 1.57
N SER A 84 -7.23 9.38 0.89
CA SER A 84 -7.92 9.75 -0.36
C SER A 84 -8.92 10.88 -0.14
N ARG A 85 -9.77 10.80 0.90
CA ARG A 85 -10.71 11.86 1.25
C ARG A 85 -10.00 13.14 1.65
N LEU A 86 -8.93 13.02 2.45
CA LEU A 86 -8.13 14.15 2.88
C LEU A 86 -7.48 14.86 1.68
N SER A 87 -6.89 14.10 0.76
CA SER A 87 -6.27 14.62 -0.45
C SER A 87 -7.29 15.35 -1.32
N THR A 88 -8.48 14.78 -1.54
CA THR A 88 -9.55 15.43 -2.28
C THR A 88 -9.99 16.72 -1.58
N ASN A 89 -10.24 16.68 -0.27
CA ASN A 89 -10.66 17.85 0.50
C ASN A 89 -9.62 18.98 0.47
N LEU A 90 -8.33 18.63 0.48
CA LEU A 90 -7.23 19.58 0.35
C LEU A 90 -7.18 20.16 -1.07
N HIS A 91 -7.37 19.33 -2.10
CA HIS A 91 -7.32 19.76 -3.50
C HIS A 91 -8.45 20.72 -3.87
N ILE A 92 -9.66 20.52 -3.33
CA ILE A 92 -10.82 21.39 -3.57
C ILE A 92 -10.92 22.57 -2.59
N GLY A 93 -9.97 22.69 -1.65
CA GLY A 93 -9.91 23.80 -0.69
C GLY A 93 -10.92 23.73 0.45
N LEU A 94 -11.54 22.58 0.71
CA LEU A 94 -12.39 22.37 1.90
C LEU A 94 -11.57 22.22 3.18
N VAL A 95 -10.32 21.78 3.07
CA VAL A 95 -9.35 21.73 4.15
C VAL A 95 -8.21 22.66 3.76
N SER A 96 -7.88 23.59 4.64
CA SER A 96 -6.73 24.47 4.43
C SER A 96 -5.42 23.68 4.60
N PRO A 97 -4.35 24.00 3.84
CA PRO A 97 -3.05 23.34 3.98
C PRO A 97 -2.29 23.72 5.26
N GLN A 98 -2.75 24.76 5.96
CA GLN A 98 -2.33 25.06 7.33
C GLN A 98 -2.95 24.04 8.31
N PHE A 99 -2.27 23.77 9.44
CA PHE A 99 -2.74 22.84 10.49
C PHE A 99 -3.93 23.41 11.27
N GLU A 100 -5.02 23.68 10.55
CA GLU A 100 -6.29 24.12 11.09
C GLU A 100 -7.27 22.95 11.05
N PHE A 101 -7.87 22.67 12.19
CA PHE A 101 -8.89 21.64 12.31
C PHE A 101 -10.20 22.13 11.69
N SER A 102 -10.44 21.76 10.42
CA SER A 102 -11.75 21.96 9.80
C SER A 102 -12.76 20.92 10.30
N GLU A 103 -14.05 21.27 10.22
CA GLU A 103 -15.14 20.38 10.62
C GLU A 103 -15.10 19.05 9.85
N GLN A 104 -14.82 19.11 8.55
CA GLN A 104 -14.74 17.95 7.65
C GLN A 104 -13.52 17.07 7.96
N LEU A 105 -12.39 17.68 8.36
CA LEU A 105 -11.20 16.96 8.79
C LEU A 105 -11.47 16.22 10.10
N ASN A 106 -12.03 16.91 11.10
CA ASN A 106 -12.40 16.33 12.38
C ASN A 106 -13.40 15.18 12.23
N TYR A 107 -14.41 15.34 11.39
CA TYR A 107 -15.37 14.28 11.11
C TYR A 107 -14.70 13.04 10.51
N ASN A 108 -13.82 13.19 9.52
CA ASN A 108 -13.12 12.05 8.91
C ASN A 108 -12.12 11.39 9.87
N ILE A 109 -11.43 12.18 10.70
CA ILE A 109 -10.54 11.65 11.75
C ILE A 109 -11.36 10.85 12.77
N PHE A 110 -12.46 11.42 13.26
CA PHE A 110 -13.33 10.76 14.22
C PHE A 110 -13.94 9.48 13.65
N ALA A 111 -14.44 9.52 12.41
CA ALA A 111 -14.99 8.34 11.74
C ALA A 111 -13.92 7.23 11.58
N SER A 112 -12.69 7.59 11.21
CA SER A 112 -11.59 6.62 11.07
C SER A 112 -11.16 6.03 12.42
N PHE A 113 -11.20 6.84 13.47
CA PHE A 113 -10.94 6.40 14.84
C PHE A 113 -12.00 5.42 15.33
N VAL A 114 -13.29 5.76 15.16
CA VAL A 114 -14.42 4.87 15.50
C VAL A 114 -14.31 3.56 14.72
N LEU A 115 -14.02 3.62 13.41
CA LEU A 115 -13.86 2.44 12.58
C LEU A 115 -12.70 1.54 13.06
N THR A 116 -11.59 2.15 13.47
CA THR A 116 -10.44 1.41 14.05
C THR A 116 -10.82 0.74 15.37
N LEU A 117 -11.62 1.40 16.21
CA LEU A 117 -12.07 0.87 17.49
C LEU A 117 -13.05 -0.30 17.31
N VAL A 118 -14.05 -0.14 16.44
CA VAL A 118 -14.99 -1.22 16.05
C VAL A 118 -14.21 -2.42 15.52
N LEU A 119 -13.25 -2.16 14.65
CA LEU A 119 -12.41 -3.20 14.07
C LEU A 119 -11.57 -3.92 15.14
N SER A 120 -10.98 -3.19 16.08
CA SER A 120 -10.21 -3.78 17.19
C SER A 120 -11.06 -4.72 18.04
N ILE A 121 -12.32 -4.34 18.32
CA ILE A 121 -13.26 -5.20 19.04
C ILE A 121 -13.58 -6.45 18.21
N PHE A 122 -13.86 -6.29 16.93
CA PHE A 122 -14.15 -7.41 16.03
C PHE A 122 -12.99 -8.42 15.95
N LEU A 123 -11.75 -7.95 15.75
CA LEU A 123 -10.56 -8.80 15.77
C LEU A 123 -10.37 -9.49 17.12
N GLY A 124 -10.64 -8.79 18.24
CA GLY A 124 -10.58 -9.38 19.57
C GLY A 124 -11.57 -10.52 19.78
N ILE A 125 -12.76 -10.44 19.18
CA ILE A 125 -13.75 -11.53 19.19
C ILE A 125 -13.30 -12.69 18.31
N VAL A 126 -12.77 -12.41 17.11
CA VAL A 126 -12.25 -13.45 16.19
C VAL A 126 -10.99 -14.14 16.75
N ALA A 127 -10.24 -13.46 17.63
CA ALA A 127 -9.05 -13.99 18.27
C ALA A 127 -9.29 -15.07 19.32
N LYS A 128 -10.53 -15.16 19.80
CA LYS A 128 -10.94 -16.07 20.85
C LYS A 128 -11.29 -17.43 20.29
#